data_AF-A0AAE3ZG26-F1
#
_entry.id   AF-A0AAE3ZG26-F1
#
_cell.length_a   1.000
_cell.length_b   1.000
_cell.length_c   1.000
_cell.angle_alpha   90.00
_cell.angle_beta   90.00
_cell.angle_gamma   90.00
#
_symmetry.space_group_name_H-M   'P 1'
#
loop_
_entity.id
_entity.type
_entity.pdbx_description
1 polymer ?
#
loop_
_entity_poly.entity_id
_entity_poly.type
_entity_poly.pdbx_seq_one_letter_code
_entity_poly.pdbx_strand_id
1 'polypeptide(L)'
;MTGSGDDSAGNRQYRKRSTGLEIVETGPLATLQDLGRPGLADIGVGVSGAADRGALRLANRLVGNDEAAAAVEVTLGGLAVRAGHAMTVAVTGAPCPITVDGRSEAVNSVLRLAAGTELRLGIPDRGLRSYLAVRGGIAVESVLGSRSTDVLAGVGPDKPTAGTVLPVGPAPTGSPVVEIAPVPAPGAGDIELPVVPGPRDDWFDDRALGTLLHEPYEVGIDSNRIGMRLIGPTLHRAGNAELPSEGMVAGALQVPPSGQPTLFLADHPVTGGYPVIAVLPAVSVDVAAQVRPGQRVRFRRAGQRLSRGRTR
;
A
#
# COMPACT_ATOMS: atom_id res chain seq x y z
N MET A 1 52.71 42.10 -26.02
CA MET A 1 52.92 42.23 -24.56
C MET A 1 52.04 43.39 -24.13
N THR A 2 50.93 43.22 -23.44
CA THR A 2 50.67 42.45 -22.22
C THR A 2 49.25 41.89 -22.25
N GLY A 3 49.09 40.64 -21.78
CA GLY A 3 47.79 39.98 -21.67
C GLY A 3 47.07 40.36 -20.38
N SER A 4 45.76 40.58 -20.49
CA SER A 4 44.83 40.62 -19.37
C SER A 4 43.95 39.38 -19.46
N GLY A 5 44.22 38.38 -18.61
CA GLY A 5 43.33 37.25 -18.39
C GLY A 5 42.13 37.73 -17.59
N ASP A 6 40.93 37.39 -18.06
CA ASP A 6 39.70 37.57 -17.32
C ASP A 6 39.29 36.22 -16.72
N ASP A 7 39.11 36.24 -15.40
CA ASP A 7 38.91 35.12 -14.50
C ASP A 7 37.50 34.52 -14.70
N SER A 8 37.42 33.44 -15.46
CA SER A 8 36.24 32.57 -15.49
C SER A 8 36.42 31.38 -14.54
N ALA A 9 36.56 31.68 -13.24
CA ALA A 9 36.59 30.67 -12.20
C ALA A 9 35.16 30.18 -11.90
N GLY A 10 34.81 29.04 -12.49
CA GLY A 10 33.52 28.37 -12.36
C GLY A 10 33.06 28.20 -10.91
N ASN A 11 31.88 28.74 -10.63
CA ASN A 11 31.12 28.55 -9.40
C ASN A 11 30.62 27.09 -9.31
N ARG A 12 31.51 26.16 -8.97
CA ARG A 12 31.12 24.81 -8.53
C ARG A 12 30.56 24.94 -7.12
N GLN A 13 29.27 25.24 -7.03
CA GLN A 13 28.49 24.99 -5.81
C GLN A 13 28.75 23.55 -5.39
N TYR A 14 29.44 23.36 -4.26
CA TYR A 14 29.51 22.08 -3.58
C TYR A 14 28.09 21.73 -3.14
N ARG A 15 27.37 21.03 -4.03
CA ARG A 15 26.02 20.51 -3.77
C ARG A 15 26.17 19.59 -2.56
N LYS A 16 25.76 20.07 -1.39
CA LYS A 16 25.79 19.35 -0.11
C LYS A 16 25.22 17.95 -0.40
N ARG A 17 26.05 16.90 -0.29
CA ARG A 17 25.60 15.54 -0.62
C ARG A 17 24.37 15.27 0.24
N SER A 18 23.23 15.00 -0.40
CA SER A 18 22.03 14.59 0.32
C SER A 18 22.38 13.27 1.03
N THR A 19 22.14 13.20 2.34
CA THR A 19 22.43 11.99 3.13
C THR A 19 21.22 11.04 3.16
N GLY A 20 20.35 11.13 2.16
CA GLY A 20 19.04 10.49 2.14
C GLY A 20 18.65 10.05 0.74
N LEU A 21 17.45 9.51 0.63
CA LEU A 21 16.89 9.02 -0.62
C LEU A 21 16.08 10.16 -1.26
N GLU A 22 16.57 10.73 -2.35
CA GLU A 22 15.92 11.83 -3.06
C GLU A 22 14.82 11.29 -3.98
N ILE A 23 13.61 11.81 -3.86
CA ILE A 23 12.50 11.52 -4.76
C ILE A 23 12.71 12.30 -6.06
N VAL A 24 12.84 11.59 -7.17
CA VAL A 24 12.95 12.19 -8.51
C VAL A 24 11.57 12.29 -9.15
N GLU A 25 10.80 11.20 -9.11
CA GLU A 25 9.43 11.10 -9.60
C GLU A 25 8.62 10.26 -8.62
N THR A 26 7.34 10.58 -8.42
CA THR A 26 6.47 9.88 -7.46
C THR A 26 5.60 8.79 -8.09
N GLY A 27 5.43 8.82 -9.42
CA GLY A 27 4.30 8.15 -10.06
C GLY A 27 2.95 8.76 -9.63
N PRO A 28 1.84 8.02 -9.81
CA PRO A 28 0.50 8.52 -9.49
C PRO A 28 0.27 8.84 -8.01
N LEU A 29 0.81 8.02 -7.10
CA LEU A 29 0.76 8.27 -5.66
C LEU A 29 1.91 7.53 -4.95
N ALA A 30 2.70 8.28 -4.18
CA ALA A 30 3.65 7.77 -3.21
C ALA A 30 3.30 8.28 -1.81
N THR A 31 3.35 7.41 -0.81
CA THR A 31 3.13 7.79 0.61
C THR A 31 4.15 7.09 1.50
N LEU A 32 4.41 7.65 2.68
CA LEU A 32 5.23 6.97 3.69
C LEU A 32 4.33 6.08 4.53
N GLN A 33 4.71 4.83 4.71
CA GLN A 33 3.92 3.85 5.45
C GLN A 33 4.78 2.98 6.35
N ASP A 34 4.37 2.85 7.61
CA ASP A 34 4.78 1.77 8.52
C ASP A 34 3.58 0.85 8.81
N LEU A 35 3.55 0.18 9.97
CA LEU A 35 2.42 -0.68 10.38
C LEU A 35 1.25 0.11 11.02
N GLY A 36 1.31 1.43 11.03
CA GLY A 36 0.24 2.32 11.46
C GLY A 36 0.29 2.72 12.93
N ARG A 37 -0.79 3.38 13.36
CA ARG A 37 -0.99 4.01 14.68
C ARG A 37 -2.18 3.38 15.43
N PRO A 38 -2.05 2.15 15.94
CA PRO A 38 -3.16 1.48 16.61
C PRO A 38 -3.52 2.16 17.94
N GLY A 39 -4.78 1.99 18.36
CA GLY A 39 -5.22 2.37 19.71
C GLY A 39 -5.64 3.82 19.90
N LEU A 40 -5.91 4.57 18.82
CA LEU A 40 -6.30 5.99 18.86
C LEU A 40 -7.73 6.26 18.36
N ALA A 41 -8.54 5.21 18.24
CA ALA A 41 -9.91 5.33 17.71
C ALA A 41 -10.83 6.15 18.63
N ASP A 42 -10.56 6.16 19.94
CA ASP A 42 -11.28 6.93 20.96
C ASP A 42 -11.13 8.45 20.78
N ILE A 43 -10.03 8.91 20.18
CA ILE A 43 -9.80 10.31 19.80
C ILE A 43 -10.06 10.59 18.31
N GLY A 44 -10.68 9.64 17.60
CA GLY A 44 -11.07 9.81 16.21
C GLY A 44 -9.96 9.59 15.17
N VAL A 45 -8.82 9.00 15.55
CA VAL A 45 -7.68 8.77 14.66
C VAL A 45 -7.65 7.30 14.20
N GLY A 46 -7.66 7.09 12.89
CA GLY A 46 -7.57 5.78 12.27
C GLY A 46 -6.17 5.17 12.36
N VAL A 47 -6.06 3.85 12.18
CA VAL A 47 -4.77 3.13 12.26
C VAL A 47 -3.86 3.45 11.07
N SER A 48 -4.41 3.67 9.87
CA SER A 48 -3.63 3.81 8.64
C SER A 48 -2.63 2.64 8.47
N GLY A 49 -1.44 2.90 7.93
CA GLY A 49 -0.43 1.85 7.68
C GLY A 49 -0.33 1.45 6.21
N ALA A 50 0.62 0.57 5.93
CA ALA A 50 0.71 -0.10 4.64
C ALA A 50 -0.61 -0.81 4.32
N ALA A 51 -1.13 -0.61 3.11
CA ALA A 51 -2.35 -1.27 2.66
C ALA A 51 -2.16 -2.79 2.47
N ASP A 52 -0.98 -3.22 2.02
CA ASP A 52 -0.51 -4.61 2.03
C ASP A 52 0.64 -4.73 3.04
N ARG A 53 0.29 -5.17 4.24
CA ARG A 53 1.24 -5.28 5.35
C ARG A 53 2.24 -6.41 5.13
N GLY A 54 1.86 -7.46 4.42
CA GLY A 54 2.75 -8.58 4.09
C GLY A 54 3.92 -8.12 3.21
N ALA A 55 3.63 -7.33 2.18
CA ALA A 55 4.64 -6.76 1.30
C ALA A 55 5.58 -5.79 2.03
N LEU A 56 5.05 -4.87 2.85
CA LEU A 56 5.88 -3.97 3.68
C LEU A 56 6.87 -4.75 4.56
N ARG A 57 6.37 -5.72 5.33
CA ARG A 57 7.21 -6.54 6.23
C ARG A 57 8.29 -7.27 5.45
N LEU A 58 7.96 -7.81 4.26
CA LEU A 58 8.93 -8.47 3.41
C LEU A 58 10.03 -7.50 2.94
N ALA A 59 9.68 -6.28 2.51
CA ALA A 59 10.65 -5.30 2.05
C ALA A 59 11.65 -4.97 3.16
N ASN A 60 11.14 -4.74 4.38
CA ASN A 60 11.96 -4.47 5.55
C ASN A 60 12.86 -5.64 5.92
N ARG A 61 12.35 -6.88 5.94
CA ARG A 61 13.16 -8.07 6.20
C ARG A 61 14.31 -8.24 5.21
N LEU A 62 14.05 -8.00 3.92
CA LEU A 62 15.08 -8.13 2.87
C LEU A 62 16.24 -7.16 3.09
N VAL A 63 15.99 -5.96 3.60
CA VAL A 63 17.07 -5.00 3.91
C VAL A 63 17.60 -5.12 5.35
N GLY A 64 17.06 -6.05 6.13
CA GLY A 64 17.45 -6.35 7.52
C GLY A 64 16.90 -5.35 8.55
N ASN A 65 15.86 -4.60 8.22
CA ASN A 65 15.18 -3.69 9.15
C ASN A 65 14.26 -4.46 10.10
N ASP A 66 13.82 -3.77 11.16
CA ASP A 66 12.58 -4.13 11.86
C ASP A 66 11.41 -4.16 10.86
N GLU A 67 10.53 -5.16 10.97
CA GLU A 67 9.42 -5.34 10.04
C GLU A 67 8.45 -4.14 10.00
N ALA A 68 8.40 -3.36 11.09
CA ALA A 68 7.58 -2.17 11.24
C ALA A 68 8.26 -0.88 10.78
N ALA A 69 9.48 -0.92 10.24
CA ALA A 69 10.15 0.28 9.75
C ALA A 69 9.36 0.93 8.60
N ALA A 70 9.39 2.26 8.52
CA ALA A 70 8.70 3.00 7.47
C ALA A 70 9.37 2.79 6.10
N ALA A 71 8.55 2.62 5.08
CA ALA A 71 8.92 2.49 3.67
C ALA A 71 8.07 3.41 2.80
N VAL A 72 8.43 3.53 1.52
CA VAL A 72 7.59 4.23 0.54
C VAL A 72 6.59 3.24 -0.05
N GLU A 73 5.30 3.46 0.16
CA GLU A 73 4.22 2.76 -0.58
C GLU A 73 3.96 3.49 -1.89
N VAL A 74 4.06 2.78 -3.01
CA VAL A 74 3.91 3.29 -4.37
C VAL A 74 2.68 2.67 -5.02
N THR A 75 1.76 3.50 -5.49
CA THR A 75 0.56 3.04 -6.21
C THR A 75 0.80 3.16 -7.72
N LEU A 76 0.64 2.04 -8.44
CA LEU A 76 0.75 1.96 -9.91
C LEU A 76 2.15 2.30 -10.48
N GLY A 77 3.21 2.11 -9.68
CA GLY A 77 4.59 2.29 -10.13
C GLY A 77 4.94 3.75 -10.46
N GLY A 78 5.95 3.97 -11.30
CA GLY A 78 6.39 5.30 -11.73
C GLY A 78 7.27 6.05 -10.73
N LEU A 79 7.59 5.45 -9.58
CA LEU A 79 8.53 6.02 -8.62
C LEU A 79 9.95 6.00 -9.21
N ALA A 80 10.65 7.11 -9.13
CA ALA A 80 12.09 7.19 -9.35
C ALA A 80 12.77 7.86 -8.14
N VAL A 81 13.86 7.27 -7.66
CA VAL A 81 14.61 7.79 -6.50
C VAL A 81 16.10 7.77 -6.77
N ARG A 82 16.82 8.74 -6.20
CA ARG A 82 18.27 8.84 -6.30
C ARG A 82 18.93 8.64 -4.94
N ALA A 83 19.90 7.74 -4.89
CA ALA A 83 20.63 7.44 -3.67
C ALA A 83 21.64 8.56 -3.35
N GLY A 84 21.48 9.23 -2.20
CA GLY A 84 22.43 10.27 -1.78
C GLY A 84 23.81 9.75 -1.35
N HIS A 85 23.88 8.49 -0.95
CA HIS A 85 25.11 7.73 -0.67
C HIS A 85 24.93 6.26 -1.05
N ALA A 86 25.91 5.41 -0.81
CA ALA A 86 25.74 3.97 -1.01
C ALA A 86 24.62 3.43 -0.10
N MET A 87 23.62 2.79 -0.68
CA MET A 87 22.39 2.37 0.01
C MET A 87 22.03 0.93 -0.34
N THR A 88 21.26 0.29 0.54
CA THR A 88 20.70 -1.04 0.31
C THR A 88 19.20 -0.93 0.40
N VAL A 89 18.52 -1.37 -0.65
CA VAL A 89 17.08 -1.23 -0.80
C VAL A 89 16.44 -2.54 -1.24
N ALA A 90 15.14 -2.67 -1.07
CA ALA A 90 14.36 -3.76 -1.62
C ALA A 90 12.99 -3.23 -2.07
N VAL A 91 12.46 -3.80 -3.14
CA VAL A 91 11.12 -3.51 -3.65
C VAL A 91 10.29 -4.78 -3.60
N THR A 92 9.11 -4.71 -2.99
CA THR A 92 8.17 -5.85 -2.87
C THR A 92 6.75 -5.43 -3.24
N GLY A 93 5.78 -6.34 -3.13
CA GLY A 93 4.37 -6.10 -3.45
C GLY A 93 4.06 -6.40 -4.92
N ALA A 94 3.37 -5.49 -5.60
CA ALA A 94 3.08 -5.61 -7.02
C ALA A 94 4.39 -5.71 -7.82
N PRO A 95 4.61 -6.81 -8.59
CA PRO A 95 5.81 -6.96 -9.37
C PRO A 95 5.82 -5.93 -10.50
N CYS A 96 6.85 -5.10 -10.53
CA CYS A 96 7.06 -4.07 -11.55
C CYS A 96 8.46 -4.23 -12.17
N PRO A 97 8.66 -3.77 -13.41
CA PRO A 97 10.00 -3.62 -13.96
C PRO A 97 10.82 -2.70 -13.05
N ILE A 98 12.02 -3.11 -12.65
CA ILE A 98 12.93 -2.27 -11.87
C ILE A 98 14.17 -2.02 -12.70
N THR A 99 14.66 -0.78 -12.70
CA THR A 99 15.98 -0.45 -13.24
C THR A 99 16.83 0.33 -12.25
N VAL A 100 18.13 0.04 -12.23
CA VAL A 100 19.17 0.84 -11.55
C VAL A 100 20.13 1.36 -12.62
N ASP A 101 20.15 2.68 -12.82
CA ASP A 101 20.87 3.33 -13.94
C ASP A 101 20.64 2.64 -15.29
N GLY A 102 19.38 2.25 -15.56
CA GLY A 102 18.95 1.60 -16.80
C GLY A 102 19.23 0.09 -16.88
N ARG A 103 19.88 -0.51 -15.89
CA ARG A 103 20.06 -1.98 -15.83
C ARG A 103 18.89 -2.61 -15.12
N SER A 104 18.31 -3.66 -15.72
CA SER A 104 17.17 -4.37 -15.13
C SER A 104 17.55 -5.11 -13.85
N GLU A 105 16.70 -4.99 -12.84
CA GLU A 105 16.84 -5.64 -11.54
C GLU A 105 15.54 -6.39 -11.16
N ALA A 106 15.63 -7.25 -10.14
CA ALA A 106 14.51 -8.08 -9.71
C ALA A 106 13.76 -7.50 -8.50
N VAL A 107 12.42 -7.60 -8.52
CA VAL A 107 11.58 -7.43 -7.32
C VAL A 107 11.86 -8.53 -6.30
N ASN A 108 11.49 -8.30 -5.04
CA ASN A 108 11.69 -9.22 -3.91
C ASN A 108 13.16 -9.64 -3.73
N SER A 109 14.09 -8.76 -4.09
CA SER A 109 15.52 -8.96 -3.94
C SER A 109 16.22 -7.78 -3.26
N VAL A 110 17.43 -8.02 -2.75
CA VAL A 110 18.28 -6.98 -2.15
C VAL A 110 19.06 -6.26 -3.24
N LEU A 111 18.82 -4.96 -3.39
CA LEU A 111 19.49 -4.10 -4.37
C LEU A 111 20.51 -3.20 -3.67
N ARG A 112 21.70 -3.08 -4.27
CA ARG A 112 22.77 -2.19 -3.78
C ARG A 112 22.89 -1.00 -4.72
N LEU A 113 22.59 0.19 -4.20
CA LEU A 113 22.69 1.44 -4.93
C LEU A 113 24.02 2.11 -4.58
N ALA A 114 24.79 2.51 -5.59
CA ALA A 114 25.93 3.40 -5.36
C ALA A 114 25.44 4.85 -5.19
N ALA A 115 26.27 5.71 -4.60
CA ALA A 115 25.93 7.12 -4.46
C ALA A 115 25.69 7.77 -5.83
N GLY A 116 24.57 8.49 -5.97
CA GLY A 116 24.15 9.17 -7.20
C GLY A 116 23.34 8.30 -8.17
N THR A 117 23.26 6.99 -7.96
CA THR A 117 22.50 6.08 -8.84
C THR A 117 21.00 6.28 -8.69
N GLU A 118 20.28 6.14 -9.80
CA GLU A 118 18.83 6.24 -9.86
C GLU A 118 18.19 4.84 -9.91
N LEU A 119 17.27 4.59 -8.99
CA LEU A 119 16.37 3.43 -9.01
C LEU A 119 15.02 3.87 -9.56
N ARG A 120 14.48 3.14 -10.54
CA ARG A 120 13.18 3.40 -11.14
C ARG A 120 12.27 2.18 -11.10
N LEU A 121 11.03 2.39 -10.71
CA LEU A 121 9.95 1.40 -10.74
C LEU A 121 9.05 1.71 -11.94
N GLY A 122 8.94 0.77 -12.86
CA GLY A 122 7.98 0.80 -13.96
C GLY A 122 6.55 0.53 -13.49
N ILE A 123 5.62 0.53 -14.44
CA ILE A 123 4.22 0.18 -14.17
C ILE A 123 4.12 -1.35 -13.97
N PRO A 124 3.52 -1.84 -12.88
CA PRO A 124 3.35 -3.27 -12.67
C PRO A 124 2.39 -3.87 -13.71
N ASP A 125 2.59 -5.13 -14.10
CA ASP A 125 1.65 -5.85 -14.99
C ASP A 125 0.44 -6.40 -14.23
N ARG A 126 0.64 -6.72 -12.94
CA ARG A 126 -0.36 -7.23 -11.98
C ARG A 126 -0.15 -6.61 -10.59
N GLY A 127 -1.19 -6.59 -9.76
CA GLY A 127 -1.13 -5.95 -8.44
C GLY A 127 -1.10 -4.43 -8.53
N LEU A 128 -1.32 -3.72 -7.42
CA LEU A 128 -1.48 -2.26 -7.44
C LEU A 128 -0.38 -1.53 -6.66
N ARG A 129 0.10 -2.10 -5.56
CA ARG A 129 0.94 -1.40 -4.59
C ARG A 129 2.28 -2.09 -4.43
N SER A 130 3.36 -1.33 -4.57
CA SER A 130 4.73 -1.77 -4.32
C SER A 130 5.31 -1.02 -3.12
N TYR A 131 6.28 -1.62 -2.43
CA TYR A 131 6.93 -1.04 -1.26
C TYR A 131 8.42 -0.94 -1.47
N LEU A 132 8.97 0.27 -1.38
CA LEU A 132 10.42 0.50 -1.39
C LEU A 132 10.92 0.71 0.03
N ALA A 133 11.61 -0.30 0.57
CA ALA A 133 12.33 -0.19 1.83
C ALA A 133 13.80 0.14 1.59
N VAL A 134 14.37 0.93 2.50
CA VAL A 134 15.81 1.21 2.56
C VAL A 134 16.35 0.74 3.91
N ARG A 135 17.53 0.14 3.91
CA ARG A 135 18.20 -0.30 5.13
C ARG A 135 18.42 0.88 6.07
N GLY A 136 17.97 0.75 7.31
CA GLY A 136 17.89 1.82 8.31
C GLY A 136 16.49 2.44 8.45
N GLY A 137 15.60 2.17 7.49
CA GLY A 137 14.24 2.70 7.46
C GLY A 137 14.16 4.17 7.08
N ILE A 138 12.98 4.63 6.65
CA ILE A 138 12.73 6.06 6.43
C ILE A 138 12.53 6.75 7.78
N ALA A 139 13.47 7.62 8.15
CA ALA A 139 13.59 8.21 9.48
C ALA A 139 12.98 9.61 9.59
N VAL A 140 11.78 9.79 9.03
CA VAL A 140 10.98 11.00 9.24
C VAL A 140 10.48 11.08 10.68
N GLU A 141 10.04 12.25 11.13
CA GLU A 141 9.41 12.41 12.43
C GLU A 141 8.12 11.57 12.50
N SER A 142 7.91 10.87 13.62
CA SER A 142 6.66 10.16 13.87
C SER A 142 5.62 11.12 14.42
N VAL A 143 4.44 11.15 13.81
CA VAL A 143 3.26 11.81 14.36
C VAL A 143 2.49 10.74 15.14
N LEU A 144 1.97 10.99 16.34
CA LEU A 144 1.15 10.03 17.11
C LEU A 144 1.68 8.57 17.09
N GLY A 145 2.99 8.40 17.28
CA GLY A 145 3.64 7.08 17.36
C GLY A 145 3.86 6.34 16.03
N SER A 146 3.59 6.94 14.87
CA SER A 146 3.77 6.30 13.55
C SER A 146 4.17 7.29 12.46
N ARG A 147 4.84 6.77 11.43
CA ARG A 147 5.29 7.46 10.22
C ARG A 147 4.38 7.20 9.03
N SER A 148 3.21 6.62 9.24
CA SER A 148 2.21 6.44 8.19
C SER A 148 1.46 7.72 7.87
N THR A 149 1.31 7.99 6.59
CA THR A 149 0.43 9.03 6.04
C THR A 149 -1.00 8.48 5.93
N ASP A 150 -1.92 9.02 6.73
CA ASP A 150 -3.36 8.81 6.62
C ASP A 150 -3.94 9.79 5.58
N VAL A 151 -4.41 9.27 4.44
CA VAL A 151 -4.93 10.09 3.35
C VAL A 151 -6.31 10.66 3.66
N LEU A 152 -7.12 10.01 4.50
CA LEU A 152 -8.44 10.51 4.89
C LEU A 152 -8.31 11.66 5.88
N ALA A 153 -7.53 11.46 6.94
CA ALA A 153 -7.43 12.42 8.04
C ALA A 153 -6.36 13.51 7.82
N GLY A 154 -5.43 13.30 6.87
CA GLY A 154 -4.28 14.20 6.69
C GLY A 154 -3.30 14.14 7.86
N VAL A 155 -3.19 13.00 8.53
CA VAL A 155 -2.33 12.78 9.70
C VAL A 155 -1.07 12.03 9.28
N GLY A 156 0.07 12.40 9.86
CA GLY A 156 1.36 11.78 9.55
C GLY A 156 2.22 12.65 8.64
N PRO A 157 3.30 12.07 8.07
CA PRO A 157 4.17 12.80 7.16
C PRO A 157 3.44 13.22 5.88
N ASP A 158 3.84 14.36 5.34
CA ASP A 158 3.39 14.79 4.02
C ASP A 158 3.73 13.78 2.94
N LYS A 159 2.90 13.74 1.89
CA LYS A 159 3.18 12.94 0.71
C LYS A 159 4.44 13.47 0.04
N PRO A 160 5.46 12.62 -0.23
CA PRO A 160 6.66 13.07 -0.91
C PRO A 160 6.34 13.64 -2.29
N THR A 161 7.06 14.69 -2.66
CA THR A 161 7.06 15.30 -4.00
C THR A 161 8.44 15.23 -4.62
N ALA A 162 8.57 15.49 -5.92
CA ALA A 162 9.87 15.57 -6.58
C ALA A 162 10.79 16.58 -5.87
N GLY A 163 12.03 16.19 -5.61
CA GLY A 163 13.01 16.93 -4.82
C GLY A 163 12.96 16.67 -3.31
N THR A 164 11.95 15.95 -2.81
CA THR A 164 11.91 15.54 -1.40
C THR A 164 13.08 14.62 -1.09
N VAL A 165 13.88 14.94 -0.08
CA VAL A 165 14.96 14.07 0.41
C VAL A 165 14.48 13.34 1.65
N LEU A 166 14.24 12.05 1.53
CA LEU A 166 13.81 11.21 2.65
C LEU A 166 15.04 10.84 3.51
N PRO A 167 15.05 11.17 4.82
CA PRO A 167 16.12 10.78 5.71
C PRO A 167 16.12 9.26 5.92
N VAL A 168 17.31 8.67 6.00
CA VAL A 168 17.50 7.24 6.28
C VAL A 168 18.08 7.08 7.68
N GLY A 169 17.49 6.18 8.47
CA GLY A 169 17.93 5.91 9.83
C GLY A 169 19.26 5.14 9.90
N PRO A 170 19.81 4.94 11.11
CA PRO A 170 21.00 4.12 11.29
C PRO A 170 20.75 2.68 10.84
N ALA A 171 21.71 2.12 10.09
CA ALA A 171 21.61 0.74 9.64
C ALA A 171 21.64 -0.24 10.85
N PRO A 172 20.81 -1.29 10.85
CA PRO A 172 20.84 -2.32 11.90
C PRO A 172 22.20 -3.03 12.00
N THR A 173 22.47 -3.68 13.14
CA THR A 173 23.66 -4.53 13.30
C THR A 173 23.41 -5.90 12.66
N GLY A 174 24.06 -6.19 11.52
CA GLY A 174 23.97 -7.49 10.82
C GLY A 174 23.50 -7.38 9.36
N SER A 175 24.07 -8.19 8.47
CA SER A 175 23.74 -8.15 7.04
C SER A 175 22.45 -8.93 6.73
N PRO A 176 21.70 -8.55 5.68
CA PRO A 176 20.66 -9.41 5.12
C PRO A 176 21.20 -10.82 4.85
N VAL A 177 20.46 -11.84 5.29
CA VAL A 177 20.86 -13.26 5.14
C VAL A 177 20.23 -13.89 3.90
N VAL A 178 19.26 -13.20 3.28
CA VAL A 178 18.51 -13.66 2.11
C VAL A 178 18.64 -12.61 1.01
N GLU A 179 19.05 -13.04 -0.19
CA GLU A 179 19.18 -12.16 -1.35
C GLU A 179 17.89 -12.04 -2.15
N ILE A 180 17.07 -13.09 -2.19
CA ILE A 180 15.82 -13.17 -2.96
C ILE A 180 14.77 -13.96 -2.16
N ALA A 181 13.52 -13.48 -2.16
CA ALA A 181 12.38 -14.19 -1.59
C ALA A 181 11.40 -14.64 -2.68
N PRO A 182 11.07 -15.94 -2.80
CA PRO A 182 10.00 -16.38 -3.68
C PRO A 182 8.65 -15.98 -3.09
N VAL A 183 7.91 -15.14 -3.81
CA VAL A 183 6.57 -14.68 -3.43
C VAL A 183 5.60 -14.98 -4.56
N PRO A 184 4.43 -15.59 -4.28
CA PRO A 184 3.39 -15.75 -5.28
C PRO A 184 2.99 -14.39 -5.85
N ALA A 185 2.98 -14.28 -7.17
CA ALA A 185 2.48 -13.10 -7.86
C ALA A 185 1.00 -12.84 -7.48
N PRO A 186 0.58 -11.56 -7.38
CA PRO A 186 -0.83 -11.22 -7.28
C PRO A 186 -1.65 -11.85 -8.41
N GLY A 187 -2.90 -12.21 -8.12
CA GLY A 187 -3.81 -12.81 -9.10
C GLY A 187 -4.07 -11.90 -10.31
N ALA A 188 -4.13 -12.49 -11.50
CA ALA A 188 -4.32 -11.76 -12.76
C ALA A 188 -5.79 -11.74 -13.27
N GLY A 189 -6.70 -12.47 -12.64
CA GLY A 189 -8.11 -12.60 -13.03
C GLY A 189 -9.09 -12.20 -11.91
N ASP A 190 -10.26 -12.83 -11.87
CA ASP A 190 -11.22 -12.68 -10.76
C ASP A 190 -10.52 -13.04 -9.43
N ILE A 191 -10.51 -12.09 -8.49
CA ILE A 191 -9.85 -12.24 -7.19
C ILE A 191 -10.84 -12.73 -6.16
N GLU A 192 -10.58 -13.88 -5.56
CA GLU A 192 -11.42 -14.40 -4.47
C GLU A 192 -11.01 -13.82 -3.12
N LEU A 193 -11.96 -13.20 -2.43
CA LEU A 193 -11.76 -12.60 -1.12
C LEU A 193 -12.61 -13.34 -0.07
N PRO A 194 -11.97 -14.07 0.87
CA PRO A 194 -12.67 -14.66 2.01
C PRO A 194 -13.31 -13.59 2.90
N VAL A 195 -14.53 -13.83 3.36
CA VAL A 195 -15.29 -12.93 4.25
C VAL A 195 -15.99 -13.69 5.37
N VAL A 196 -16.13 -13.02 6.51
CA VAL A 196 -16.97 -13.47 7.63
C VAL A 196 -18.26 -12.64 7.57
N PRO A 197 -19.45 -13.25 7.41
CA PRO A 197 -20.72 -12.51 7.42
C PRO A 197 -20.96 -11.76 8.74
N GLY A 198 -21.72 -10.67 8.64
CA GLY A 198 -22.03 -9.79 9.76
C GLY A 198 -21.01 -8.66 9.95
N PRO A 199 -21.22 -7.80 10.96
CA PRO A 199 -22.19 -7.95 12.05
C PRO A 199 -23.62 -7.49 11.74
N ARG A 200 -23.88 -6.91 10.57
CA ARG A 200 -25.20 -6.38 10.19
C ARG A 200 -25.82 -7.12 8.99
N ASP A 201 -25.51 -8.40 8.81
CA ASP A 201 -26.11 -9.20 7.74
C ASP A 201 -27.64 -9.34 7.91
N ASP A 202 -28.15 -9.21 9.13
CA ASP A 202 -29.57 -9.11 9.48
C ASP A 202 -30.27 -7.84 8.98
N TRP A 203 -29.53 -6.82 8.52
CA TRP A 203 -30.09 -5.59 7.95
C TRP A 203 -30.48 -5.71 6.47
N PHE A 204 -30.21 -6.87 5.87
CA PHE A 204 -30.44 -7.15 4.46
C PHE A 204 -31.51 -8.21 4.26
N ASP A 205 -32.07 -8.28 3.05
CA ASP A 205 -32.99 -9.35 2.72
C ASP A 205 -32.29 -10.73 2.70
N ASP A 206 -33.08 -11.80 2.71
CA ASP A 206 -32.58 -13.18 2.74
C ASP A 206 -31.71 -13.55 1.52
N ARG A 207 -31.71 -12.73 0.46
CA ARG A 207 -30.96 -12.97 -0.78
C ARG A 207 -29.62 -12.25 -0.78
N ALA A 208 -29.47 -11.13 -0.07
CA ALA A 208 -28.31 -10.25 -0.17
C ALA A 208 -26.98 -10.95 0.14
N LEU A 209 -26.91 -11.74 1.21
CA LEU A 209 -25.68 -12.49 1.51
C LEU A 209 -25.39 -13.55 0.43
N GLY A 210 -26.42 -14.18 -0.12
CA GLY A 210 -26.30 -15.10 -1.25
C GLY A 210 -25.73 -14.38 -2.48
N THR A 211 -26.28 -13.23 -2.84
CA THR A 211 -25.82 -12.37 -3.94
C THR A 211 -24.35 -11.98 -3.75
N LEU A 212 -23.98 -11.47 -2.57
CA LEU A 212 -22.60 -11.08 -2.25
C LEU A 212 -21.61 -12.23 -2.50
N LEU A 213 -21.99 -13.46 -2.13
CA LEU A 213 -21.10 -14.63 -2.15
C LEU A 213 -21.03 -15.36 -3.51
N HIS A 214 -21.95 -15.09 -4.44
CA HIS A 214 -22.00 -15.80 -5.72
C HIS A 214 -21.73 -14.88 -6.91
N GLU A 215 -22.11 -13.62 -6.79
CA GLU A 215 -21.98 -12.66 -7.87
C GLU A 215 -20.61 -11.94 -7.85
N PRO A 216 -20.06 -11.65 -9.03
CA PRO A 216 -18.82 -10.88 -9.15
C PRO A 216 -19.08 -9.38 -9.07
N TYR A 217 -18.14 -8.66 -8.47
CA TYR A 217 -18.13 -7.20 -8.37
C TYR A 217 -16.92 -6.63 -9.07
N GLU A 218 -17.11 -5.62 -9.91
CA GLU A 218 -16.02 -4.86 -10.52
C GLU A 218 -15.52 -3.77 -9.57
N VAL A 219 -14.21 -3.59 -9.48
CA VAL A 219 -13.61 -2.50 -8.69
C VAL A 219 -13.71 -1.18 -9.44
N GLY A 220 -14.38 -0.20 -8.85
CA GLY A 220 -14.57 1.14 -9.40
C GLY A 220 -13.29 1.98 -9.43
N ILE A 221 -13.24 2.93 -10.36
CA ILE A 221 -12.11 3.86 -10.57
C ILE A 221 -11.88 4.85 -9.41
N ASP A 222 -12.89 5.06 -8.58
CA ASP A 222 -12.87 5.92 -7.40
C ASP A 222 -12.36 5.21 -6.14
N SER A 223 -11.87 3.97 -6.28
CA SER A 223 -11.22 3.20 -5.21
C SER A 223 -9.88 3.80 -4.82
N ASN A 224 -9.62 3.90 -3.52
CA ASN A 224 -8.39 4.49 -2.98
C ASN A 224 -7.94 3.78 -1.68
N ARG A 225 -7.12 4.42 -0.84
CA ARG A 225 -6.65 3.85 0.44
C ARG A 225 -7.74 3.78 1.53
N ILE A 226 -8.82 4.55 1.40
CA ILE A 226 -9.95 4.60 2.34
C ILE A 226 -10.85 3.40 2.10
N GLY A 227 -11.22 3.16 0.85
CA GLY A 227 -12.06 2.04 0.48
C GLY A 227 -12.05 1.73 -1.01
N MET A 228 -12.35 0.48 -1.31
CA MET A 228 -12.55 -0.07 -2.64
C MET A 228 -14.06 -0.08 -2.93
N ARG A 229 -14.45 0.65 -3.96
CA ARG A 229 -15.83 0.77 -4.41
C ARG A 229 -16.15 -0.39 -5.34
N LEU A 230 -17.26 -1.07 -5.08
CA LEU A 230 -17.63 -2.28 -5.78
C LEU A 230 -18.89 -2.02 -6.60
N ILE A 231 -18.78 -2.27 -7.91
CA ILE A 231 -19.84 -2.09 -8.89
C ILE A 231 -20.35 -3.47 -9.29
N GLY A 232 -21.61 -3.75 -9.01
CA GLY A 232 -22.21 -5.05 -9.30
C GLY A 232 -23.67 -5.13 -8.88
N PRO A 233 -24.18 -6.35 -8.60
CA PRO A 233 -25.54 -6.54 -8.13
C PRO A 233 -25.80 -5.82 -6.81
N THR A 234 -26.94 -5.14 -6.73
CA THR A 234 -27.36 -4.38 -5.56
C THR A 234 -27.75 -5.30 -4.41
N LEU A 235 -27.24 -4.99 -3.22
CA LEU A 235 -27.64 -5.67 -1.99
C LEU A 235 -28.78 -4.90 -1.33
N HIS A 236 -29.96 -5.51 -1.27
CA HIS A 236 -31.16 -4.87 -0.77
C HIS A 236 -31.26 -4.96 0.75
N ARG A 237 -31.59 -3.82 1.36
CA ARG A 237 -31.85 -3.74 2.80
C ARG A 237 -33.26 -4.27 3.10
N ALA A 238 -33.42 -4.94 4.24
CA ALA A 238 -34.73 -5.42 4.69
C ALA A 238 -35.68 -4.29 5.15
N GLY A 239 -35.14 -3.08 5.36
CA GLY A 239 -35.93 -1.91 5.73
C GLY A 239 -35.16 -0.59 5.62
N ASN A 240 -35.79 0.50 6.07
CA ASN A 240 -35.30 1.87 5.88
C ASN A 240 -34.76 2.52 7.17
N ALA A 241 -34.50 1.73 8.22
CA ALA A 241 -33.98 2.23 9.49
C ALA A 241 -32.61 2.93 9.29
N GLU A 242 -32.31 3.91 10.12
CA GLU A 242 -30.97 4.52 10.17
C GLU A 242 -30.12 3.81 11.22
N LEU A 243 -28.86 3.53 10.90
CA LEU A 243 -27.92 2.89 11.81
C LEU A 243 -27.14 3.99 12.55
N PRO A 244 -27.18 4.05 13.89
CA PRO A 244 -26.28 4.90 14.65
C PRO A 244 -24.83 4.57 14.29
N SER A 245 -23.96 5.59 14.29
CA SER A 245 -22.56 5.36 13.94
C SER A 245 -21.91 4.34 14.87
N GLU A 246 -21.21 3.38 14.28
CA GLU A 246 -20.51 2.32 15.00
C GLU A 246 -19.05 2.23 14.55
N GLY A 247 -18.20 1.61 15.37
CA GLY A 247 -16.77 1.46 15.08
C GLY A 247 -16.53 0.64 13.82
N MET A 248 -15.67 1.14 12.94
CA MET A 248 -15.29 0.49 11.69
C MET A 248 -13.91 -0.14 11.79
N VAL A 249 -13.68 -1.16 10.96
CA VAL A 249 -12.40 -1.83 10.82
C VAL A 249 -12.04 -2.01 9.35
N ALA A 250 -10.74 -2.02 9.04
CA ALA A 250 -10.27 -2.44 7.73
C ALA A 250 -10.80 -3.84 7.40
N GLY A 251 -11.28 -4.01 6.17
CA GLY A 251 -11.94 -5.22 5.71
C GLY A 251 -13.46 -5.22 5.83
N ALA A 252 -14.08 -4.23 6.49
CA ALA A 252 -15.53 -4.13 6.55
C ALA A 252 -16.13 -3.83 5.16
N LEU A 253 -17.12 -4.63 4.74
CA LEU A 253 -17.94 -4.41 3.56
C LEU A 253 -19.19 -3.64 3.95
N GLN A 254 -19.08 -2.33 3.89
CA GLN A 254 -20.16 -1.43 4.21
C GLN A 254 -21.08 -1.24 3.00
N VAL A 255 -22.40 -1.29 3.21
CA VAL A 255 -23.38 -1.13 2.13
C VAL A 255 -24.23 0.12 2.36
N PRO A 256 -23.99 1.21 1.60
CA PRO A 256 -24.82 2.41 1.64
C PRO A 256 -26.22 2.17 1.02
N PRO A 257 -27.14 3.15 1.09
CA PRO A 257 -28.50 3.03 0.52
C PRO A 257 -28.56 2.69 -0.98
N SER A 258 -27.49 2.94 -1.75
CA SER A 258 -27.41 2.54 -3.16
C SER A 258 -27.33 1.03 -3.37
N GLY A 259 -27.04 0.25 -2.31
CA GLY A 259 -26.84 -1.20 -2.38
C GLY A 259 -25.50 -1.62 -2.97
N GLN A 260 -24.65 -0.68 -3.39
CA GLN A 260 -23.31 -0.94 -3.95
C GLN A 260 -22.27 -0.99 -2.82
N PRO A 261 -21.65 -2.15 -2.53
CA PRO A 261 -20.78 -2.29 -1.38
C PRO A 261 -19.50 -1.46 -1.50
N THR A 262 -18.94 -1.06 -0.35
CA THR A 262 -17.60 -0.49 -0.24
C THR A 262 -16.79 -1.30 0.75
N LEU A 263 -15.66 -1.83 0.29
CA LEU A 263 -14.70 -2.51 1.14
C LEU A 263 -13.73 -1.50 1.76
N PHE A 264 -13.74 -1.35 3.07
CA PHE A 264 -12.82 -0.46 3.77
C PHE A 264 -11.39 -0.99 3.80
N LEU A 265 -10.43 -0.11 3.55
CA LEU A 265 -8.98 -0.40 3.48
C LEU A 265 -8.22 0.36 4.58
N ALA A 266 -6.91 0.59 4.44
CA ALA A 266 -6.04 1.07 5.51
C ALA A 266 -6.47 2.41 6.14
N ASP A 267 -6.94 3.36 5.34
CA ASP A 267 -7.32 4.71 5.80
C ASP A 267 -8.85 4.83 6.00
N HIS A 268 -9.51 3.74 6.38
CA HIS A 268 -10.95 3.75 6.64
C HIS A 268 -11.31 4.73 7.79
N PRO A 269 -12.51 5.34 7.78
CA PRO A 269 -12.95 6.16 8.90
C PRO A 269 -13.06 5.32 10.17
N VAL A 270 -12.84 5.92 11.33
CA VAL A 270 -12.98 5.23 12.64
C VAL A 270 -14.41 4.77 12.93
N THR A 271 -15.41 5.48 12.41
CA THR A 271 -16.83 5.19 12.59
C THR A 271 -17.58 5.30 11.28
N GLY A 272 -18.69 4.57 11.15
CA GLY A 272 -19.54 4.60 9.97
C GLY A 272 -21.01 4.39 10.32
N GLY A 273 -21.91 4.95 9.51
CA GLY A 273 -23.36 4.91 9.73
C GLY A 273 -24.13 4.00 8.77
N TYR A 274 -23.45 3.12 8.04
CA TYR A 274 -24.09 2.17 7.13
C TYR A 274 -23.79 0.73 7.54
N PRO A 275 -24.73 -0.21 7.31
CA PRO A 275 -24.60 -1.59 7.75
C PRO A 275 -23.43 -2.30 7.06
N VAL A 276 -22.68 -3.07 7.85
CA VAL A 276 -21.60 -3.93 7.38
C VAL A 276 -22.12 -5.34 7.19
N ILE A 277 -22.22 -5.80 5.94
CA ILE A 277 -22.77 -7.12 5.60
C ILE A 277 -21.77 -8.26 5.87
N ALA A 278 -20.48 -7.98 5.75
CA ALA A 278 -19.41 -8.94 6.01
C ALA A 278 -18.08 -8.23 6.26
N VAL A 279 -17.11 -8.94 6.85
CA VAL A 279 -15.76 -8.43 7.14
C VAL A 279 -14.70 -9.38 6.59
N LEU A 280 -13.71 -8.84 5.88
CA LEU A 280 -12.55 -9.60 5.43
C LEU A 280 -11.59 -9.88 6.60
N PRO A 281 -11.01 -11.09 6.69
CA PRO A 281 -9.85 -11.33 7.54
C PRO A 281 -8.69 -10.41 7.14
N ALA A 282 -7.84 -10.05 8.09
CA ALA A 282 -6.74 -9.11 7.86
C ALA A 282 -5.84 -9.50 6.67
N VAL A 283 -5.48 -10.79 6.53
CA VAL A 283 -4.69 -11.27 5.39
C VAL A 283 -5.37 -11.09 4.04
N SER A 284 -6.71 -11.09 4.02
CA SER A 284 -7.51 -10.85 2.81
C SER A 284 -7.59 -9.36 2.47
N VAL A 285 -7.44 -8.47 3.46
CA VAL A 285 -7.27 -7.03 3.22
C VAL A 285 -5.97 -6.75 2.47
N ASP A 286 -4.88 -7.43 2.84
CA ASP A 286 -3.60 -7.31 2.13
C ASP A 286 -3.73 -7.73 0.64
N VAL A 287 -4.49 -8.80 0.37
CA VAL A 287 -4.81 -9.23 -1.00
C VAL A 287 -5.70 -8.19 -1.71
N ALA A 288 -6.73 -7.69 -1.04
CA ALA A 288 -7.62 -6.65 -1.59
C ALA A 288 -6.84 -5.37 -1.96
N ALA A 289 -5.81 -5.01 -1.19
CA ALA A 289 -4.95 -3.87 -1.48
C ALA A 289 -4.14 -4.01 -2.79
N GLN A 290 -4.10 -5.20 -3.40
CA GLN A 290 -3.46 -5.41 -4.70
C GLN A 290 -4.45 -5.39 -5.88
N VAL A 291 -5.75 -5.34 -5.62
CA VAL A 291 -6.76 -5.34 -6.69
C VAL A 291 -6.85 -3.96 -7.34
N ARG A 292 -6.88 -3.94 -8.67
CA ARG A 292 -6.93 -2.71 -9.49
C ARG A 292 -8.36 -2.33 -9.86
N PRO A 293 -8.63 -1.05 -10.11
CA PRO A 293 -9.80 -0.64 -10.87
C PRO A 293 -9.98 -1.45 -12.16
N GLY A 294 -11.23 -1.82 -12.45
CA GLY A 294 -11.60 -2.68 -13.58
C GLY A 294 -11.38 -4.18 -13.38
N GLN A 295 -10.66 -4.61 -12.33
CA GLN A 295 -10.62 -6.03 -11.96
C GLN A 295 -11.90 -6.44 -11.23
N ARG A 296 -12.20 -7.74 -11.29
CA ARG A 296 -13.36 -8.31 -10.60
C ARG A 296 -12.94 -9.02 -9.33
N VAL A 297 -13.76 -8.91 -8.30
CA VAL A 297 -13.65 -9.65 -7.06
C VAL A 297 -14.86 -10.54 -6.86
N ARG A 298 -14.66 -11.67 -6.19
CA ARG A 298 -15.71 -12.58 -5.74
C ARG A 298 -15.53 -12.84 -4.26
N PHE A 299 -16.60 -12.72 -3.49
CA PHE A 299 -16.54 -13.02 -2.06
C PHE A 299 -16.87 -14.47 -1.82
N ARG A 300 -16.23 -15.07 -0.81
CA ARG A 300 -16.55 -16.42 -0.36
C ARG A 300 -16.52 -16.49 1.15
N ARG A 301 -17.30 -17.39 1.74
CA ARG A 301 -17.30 -17.55 3.20
C ARG A 301 -15.93 -18.04 3.69
N ALA A 302 -15.36 -17.38 4.68
CA ALA A 302 -14.13 -17.81 5.32
C ALA A 302 -14.31 -19.21 5.94
N GLY A 303 -13.29 -20.07 5.84
CA GLY A 303 -13.32 -21.43 6.39
C GLY A 303 -13.91 -22.51 5.47
N GLN A 304 -14.59 -22.18 4.36
CA GLN A 304 -14.88 -23.18 3.33
C GLN A 304 -13.57 -23.57 2.60
N ARG A 305 -13.11 -24.81 2.80
CA ARG A 305 -12.07 -25.44 1.96
C ARG A 305 -12.66 -25.70 0.57
N LEU A 306 -11.89 -25.39 -0.47
CA LEU A 306 -12.23 -25.76 -1.84
C LEU A 306 -12.49 -27.27 -1.93
N SER A 307 -13.65 -27.65 -2.44
CA SER A 307 -13.74 -28.90 -3.21
C SER A 307 -12.80 -28.73 -4.39
N ARG A 308 -11.61 -29.34 -4.33
CA ARG A 308 -10.74 -29.43 -5.50
C ARG A 308 -11.55 -30.08 -6.62
N GLY A 309 -11.92 -29.28 -7.62
CA GLY A 309 -12.47 -29.80 -8.86
C GLY A 309 -11.50 -30.86 -9.38
N ARG A 310 -11.97 -32.11 -9.44
CA ARG A 310 -11.31 -33.17 -10.18
C ARG A 310 -11.34 -32.75 -11.65
N THR A 311 -10.24 -32.21 -12.15
CA THR A 311 -9.96 -32.26 -13.58
C THR A 311 -9.75 -33.74 -13.91
N ARG A 312 -10.67 -34.31 -14.70
CA ARG A 312 -10.43 -35.55 -15.44
C ARG A 312 -9.53 -35.24 -16.62
#